data_AF-A0AAV2FRD8-F1
#
_entry.id   AF-A0AAV2FRD8-F1
#
_cell.length_a   1.000
_cell.length_b   1.000
_cell.length_c   1.000
_cell.angle_alpha   90.00
_cell.angle_beta   90.00
_cell.angle_gamma   90.00
#
_symmetry.space_group_name_H-M   'P 1'
#
loop_
_entity.id
_entity.type
_entity.pdbx_description
1 polymer ?
#
loop_
_entity_poly.entity_id
_entity_poly.type
_entity_poly.pdbx_seq_one_letter_code
_entity_poly.pdbx_strand_id
1 'polypeptide(L)'
;MGSVSLKISDSTARFERATLCTSEVNLLMILSVLTTNLFALYAFNYSPIHLHAHNLNPHKNISLISEHVSLILREIGSSQKKLAKMEKELLGYDTIDISRPNISSELKLYLQHHQLPLGKDSRTGIIEMVASVGHSCERSTDLLSQYMNYKVFGSCPDDWSLAQKLILRGCEPLPRRRCFAKGGSKLGGD
;
A
#
# COMPACT_ATOMS: atom_id res chain seq x y z
N MET A 1 -11.96 -65.61 46.02
CA MET A 1 -10.62 -65.74 46.64
C MET A 1 -9.73 -66.49 45.68
N GLY A 2 -8.56 -65.94 45.32
CA GLY A 2 -7.55 -66.64 44.52
C GLY A 2 -6.94 -65.81 43.40
N SER A 3 -6.00 -64.93 43.74
CA SER A 3 -4.98 -64.40 42.82
C SER A 3 -3.86 -65.42 42.63
N VAL A 4 -3.36 -65.66 41.41
CA VAL A 4 -1.97 -66.10 41.20
C VAL A 4 -1.41 -65.53 39.89
N SER A 5 -0.17 -65.05 39.99
CA SER A 5 0.63 -64.29 39.03
C SER A 5 1.17 -65.04 37.81
N LEU A 6 1.28 -64.25 36.73
CA LEU A 6 2.36 -64.07 35.74
C LEU A 6 3.18 -65.27 35.22
N LYS A 7 3.25 -65.34 33.88
CA LYS A 7 4.41 -65.84 33.16
C LYS A 7 4.79 -64.83 32.06
N ILE A 8 5.76 -63.97 32.39
CA ILE A 8 6.44 -63.11 31.42
C ILE A 8 7.33 -64.01 30.58
N SER A 9 7.11 -64.02 29.26
CA SER A 9 7.99 -64.68 28.30
C SER A 9 9.12 -63.72 27.93
N ASP A 10 10.36 -64.14 28.21
CA ASP A 10 11.58 -63.53 27.69
C ASP A 10 11.53 -63.47 26.16
N SER A 11 11.41 -62.25 25.62
CA SER A 11 11.74 -61.96 24.23
C SER A 11 12.97 -61.07 24.22
N THR A 12 14.10 -61.69 23.93
CA THR A 12 15.37 -61.04 23.63
C THR A 12 15.24 -60.21 22.36
N ALA A 13 14.77 -58.97 22.47
CA ALA A 13 14.97 -57.95 21.46
C ALA A 13 16.19 -57.11 21.88
N ARG A 14 17.36 -57.48 21.35
CA ARG A 14 18.51 -56.58 21.31
C ARG A 14 18.12 -55.40 20.42
N PHE A 15 17.72 -54.29 21.04
CA PHE A 15 17.67 -53.02 20.35
C PHE A 15 19.10 -52.48 20.31
N GLU A 16 19.72 -52.54 19.13
CA GLU A 16 20.97 -51.84 18.89
C GLU A 16 20.75 -50.35 19.18
N ARG A 17 21.58 -49.79 20.07
CA ARG A 17 21.59 -48.34 20.29
C ARG A 17 22.17 -47.69 19.03
N ALA A 18 21.31 -47.08 18.22
CA ALA A 18 21.72 -46.13 17.18
C ALA A 18 22.19 -44.82 17.85
N THR A 19 23.31 -44.87 18.59
CA THR A 19 23.97 -43.70 19.19
C THR A 19 25.16 -43.19 18.38
N LEU A 20 25.33 -43.66 17.14
CA LEU A 20 26.43 -43.24 16.25
C LEU A 20 26.00 -42.33 15.09
N CYS A 21 24.71 -42.14 14.84
CA CYS A 21 24.21 -41.31 13.72
C CYS A 21 23.58 -39.98 14.16
N THR A 22 23.72 -39.57 15.43
CA THR A 22 23.18 -38.27 15.89
C THR A 22 24.15 -37.13 15.64
N SER A 23 25.47 -37.35 15.63
CA SER A 23 26.43 -36.25 15.46
C SER A 23 26.50 -35.74 14.02
N GLU A 24 26.51 -36.63 13.02
CA GLU A 24 26.57 -36.23 11.60
C GLU A 24 25.30 -35.52 11.15
N VAL A 25 24.12 -36.04 11.53
CA VAL A 25 22.84 -35.40 11.19
C VAL A 25 22.70 -34.05 11.91
N ASN A 26 23.17 -33.95 13.17
CA ASN A 26 23.18 -32.69 13.90
C ASN A 26 24.18 -31.68 13.30
N LEU A 27 25.34 -32.14 12.82
CA LEU A 27 26.31 -31.30 12.11
C LEU A 27 25.73 -30.78 10.79
N LEU A 28 25.05 -31.63 10.02
CA LEU A 28 24.36 -31.25 8.79
C LEU A 28 23.25 -30.23 9.04
N MET A 29 22.46 -30.42 10.10
CA MET A 29 21.46 -29.43 10.51
C MET A 29 22.11 -28.09 10.86
N ILE A 30 23.17 -28.08 11.65
CA ILE A 30 23.88 -26.84 12.02
C ILE A 30 24.45 -26.15 10.77
N LEU A 31 25.09 -26.90 9.87
CA LEU A 31 25.63 -26.36 8.61
C LEU A 31 24.54 -25.78 7.71
N SER A 32 23.37 -26.43 7.63
CA SER A 32 22.24 -25.91 6.85
C SER A 32 21.75 -24.56 7.39
N VAL A 33 21.61 -24.43 8.71
CA VAL A 33 21.15 -23.19 9.35
C VAL A 33 22.19 -22.08 9.20
N LEU A 34 23.48 -22.41 9.36
CA LEU A 34 24.58 -21.45 9.20
C LEU A 34 24.68 -20.94 7.75
N THR A 35 24.58 -21.84 6.77
CA THR A 35 24.67 -21.47 5.35
C THR A 35 23.47 -20.64 4.91
N THR A 36 22.25 -20.97 5.33
CA THR A 36 21.06 -20.16 5.02
C THR A 36 21.10 -18.79 5.69
N ASN A 37 21.56 -18.70 6.94
CA ASN A 37 21.69 -17.42 7.63
C ASN A 37 22.82 -16.55 7.05
N LEU A 38 23.95 -17.14 6.67
CA LEU A 38 25.04 -16.43 6.02
C LEU A 38 24.63 -15.92 4.63
N PHE A 39 23.89 -16.74 3.87
CA PHE A 39 23.35 -16.35 2.57
C PHE A 39 22.32 -15.22 2.72
N ALA A 40 21.41 -15.31 3.69
CA ALA A 40 20.47 -14.23 3.99
C ALA A 40 21.21 -12.94 4.39
N LEU A 41 22.21 -13.04 5.26
CA LEU A 41 23.03 -11.91 5.68
C LEU A 41 23.77 -11.27 4.50
N TYR A 42 24.30 -12.06 3.57
CA TYR A 42 24.89 -11.57 2.33
C TYR A 42 23.85 -10.90 1.45
N ALA A 43 22.70 -11.52 1.19
CA ALA A 43 21.63 -10.94 0.37
C ALA A 43 21.08 -9.63 0.94
N PHE A 44 20.98 -9.50 2.27
CA PHE A 44 20.46 -8.30 2.93
C PHE A 44 21.52 -7.22 3.20
N ASN A 45 22.81 -7.59 3.37
CA ASN A 45 23.90 -6.62 3.55
C ASN A 45 24.69 -6.32 2.28
N TYR A 46 24.31 -6.93 1.14
CA TYR A 46 24.85 -6.56 -0.16
C TYR A 46 24.37 -5.14 -0.52
N SER A 47 25.07 -4.15 0.02
CA SER A 47 25.01 -2.77 -0.41
C SER A 47 25.95 -2.62 -1.61
N PRO A 48 25.46 -2.16 -2.78
CA PRO A 48 26.31 -1.95 -3.95
C PRO A 48 27.03 -0.62 -3.78
N ILE A 49 28.05 -0.55 -2.93
CA ILE A 49 28.90 0.65 -2.82
C ILE A 49 30.36 0.23 -2.86
N HIS A 50 30.86 0.03 -4.08
CA HIS A 50 32.22 0.40 -4.43
C HIS A 50 32.34 0.63 -5.94
N LEU A 51 31.79 1.75 -6.43
CA LEU A 51 32.31 2.31 -7.68
C LEU A 51 33.66 2.92 -7.32
N HIS A 52 34.72 2.20 -7.66
CA HIS A 52 36.09 2.65 -7.46
C HIS A 52 36.28 4.06 -8.03
N ALA A 53 36.57 4.99 -7.12
CA ALA A 53 37.45 6.11 -7.43
C ALA A 53 38.82 5.53 -7.80
N HIS A 54 39.01 5.23 -9.08
CA HIS A 54 40.35 5.11 -9.65
C HIS A 54 40.47 6.11 -10.80
N ASN A 55 41.36 7.06 -10.54
CA ASN A 55 41.87 8.07 -11.45
C ASN A 55 42.32 7.40 -12.75
N LEU A 56 41.66 7.65 -13.89
CA LEU A 56 42.16 7.50 -15.27
C LEU A 56 41.12 8.05 -16.27
N ASN A 57 41.38 9.26 -16.80
CA ASN A 57 40.75 9.95 -17.93
C ASN A 57 39.21 10.25 -17.87
N PRO A 58 38.81 11.48 -17.45
CA PRO A 58 37.41 11.82 -17.18
C PRO A 58 36.55 12.18 -18.40
N HIS A 59 37.11 12.59 -19.56
CA HIS A 59 36.28 13.29 -20.56
C HIS A 59 35.55 12.43 -21.61
N LYS A 60 35.96 11.17 -21.86
CA LYS A 60 35.32 10.33 -22.90
C LYS A 60 34.38 9.25 -22.35
N ASN A 61 34.61 8.81 -21.12
CA ASN A 61 33.81 7.76 -20.50
C ASN A 61 32.52 8.34 -19.89
N ILE A 62 32.54 9.61 -19.47
CA ILE A 62 31.37 10.33 -18.94
C ILE A 62 30.31 10.56 -20.03
N SER A 63 30.69 10.83 -21.28
CA SER A 63 29.71 11.04 -22.36
C SER A 63 28.96 9.74 -22.70
N LEU A 64 29.68 8.62 -22.75
CA LEU A 64 29.12 7.29 -23.07
C LEU A 64 28.27 6.75 -21.90
N ILE A 65 28.72 6.94 -20.66
CA ILE A 65 27.96 6.57 -19.46
C ILE A 65 26.72 7.47 -19.31
N SER A 66 26.83 8.78 -19.59
CA SER A 66 25.68 9.70 -19.58
C SER A 66 24.63 9.33 -20.64
N GLU A 67 25.07 8.93 -21.83
CA GLU A 67 24.19 8.47 -22.89
C GLU A 67 23.42 7.20 -22.48
N HIS A 68 24.11 6.19 -21.97
CA HIS A 68 23.46 4.97 -21.47
C HIS A 68 22.52 5.22 -20.29
N VAL A 69 22.90 6.08 -19.34
CA VAL A 69 22.04 6.45 -18.21
C VAL A 69 20.78 7.19 -18.70
N SER A 70 20.90 8.07 -19.70
CA SER A 70 19.75 8.76 -20.28
C SER A 70 18.77 7.81 -20.97
N LEU A 71 19.29 6.78 -21.65
CA LEU A 71 18.49 5.71 -22.27
C LEU A 71 17.77 4.87 -21.21
N ILE A 72 18.47 4.51 -20.13
CA ILE A 72 17.88 3.77 -19.02
C ILE A 72 16.78 4.57 -18.34
N LEU A 73 17.01 5.85 -18.03
CA LEU A 73 15.99 6.72 -17.43
C LEU A 73 14.77 6.90 -18.35
N ARG A 74 14.99 6.99 -19.67
CA ARG A 74 13.91 7.03 -20.66
C ARG A 74 13.12 5.73 -20.71
N GLU A 75 13.78 4.59 -20.69
CA GLU A 75 13.14 3.27 -20.67
C GLU A 75 12.35 3.05 -19.38
N ILE A 76 12.90 3.47 -18.24
CA ILE A 76 12.22 3.46 -16.93
C ILE A 76 10.98 4.36 -17.00
N GLY A 77 11.12 5.60 -17.48
CA GLY A 77 10.00 6.53 -17.61
C GLY A 77 8.90 6.01 -18.55
N SER A 78 9.29 5.35 -19.64
CA SER A 78 8.38 4.67 -20.57
C SER A 78 7.65 3.51 -19.88
N SER A 79 8.39 2.67 -19.16
CA SER A 79 7.87 1.52 -18.42
C SER A 79 6.90 1.94 -17.32
N GLN A 80 7.22 3.00 -16.57
CA GLN A 80 6.35 3.59 -15.54
C GLN A 80 5.04 4.12 -16.15
N LYS A 81 5.11 4.86 -17.27
CA LYS A 81 3.90 5.31 -17.98
C LYS A 81 3.03 4.15 -18.47
N LYS A 82 3.67 3.10 -18.99
CA LYS A 82 2.96 1.89 -19.45
C LYS A 82 2.30 1.16 -18.28
N LEU A 83 2.97 1.07 -17.13
CA LEU A 83 2.42 0.48 -15.92
C LEU A 83 1.21 1.29 -15.43
N ALA A 84 1.32 2.61 -15.33
CA ALA A 84 0.21 3.47 -14.93
C ALA A 84 -1.00 3.36 -15.90
N LYS A 85 -0.74 3.20 -17.20
CA LYS A 85 -1.79 2.97 -18.20
C LYS A 85 -2.46 1.61 -17.99
N MET A 86 -1.66 0.54 -17.82
CA MET A 86 -2.18 -0.80 -17.57
C MET A 86 -2.94 -0.88 -16.25
N GLU A 87 -2.46 -0.23 -15.20
CA GLU A 87 -3.15 -0.12 -13.91
C GLU A 87 -4.49 0.59 -14.06
N LYS A 88 -4.55 1.69 -14.82
CA LYS A 88 -5.81 2.38 -15.14
C LYS A 88 -6.78 1.48 -15.90
N GLU A 89 -6.30 0.72 -16.89
CA GLU A 89 -7.12 -0.21 -17.67
C GLU A 89 -7.59 -1.41 -16.83
N LEU A 90 -6.74 -1.92 -15.93
CA LEU A 90 -7.02 -3.09 -15.08
C LEU A 90 -7.94 -2.76 -13.91
N LEU A 91 -7.74 -1.60 -13.26
CA LEU A 91 -8.57 -1.14 -12.15
C LEU A 91 -9.85 -0.44 -12.63
N GLY A 92 -9.90 0.00 -13.89
CA GLY A 92 -11.09 0.62 -14.49
C GLY A 92 -11.56 1.88 -13.76
N TYR A 93 -10.66 2.56 -13.04
CA TYR A 93 -10.99 3.70 -12.18
C TYR A 93 -10.73 5.03 -12.92
N ASP A 94 -11.77 5.61 -13.49
CA ASP A 94 -11.80 7.04 -13.85
C ASP A 94 -11.72 7.93 -12.59
N THR A 95 -10.67 8.75 -12.54
CA THR A 95 -10.47 9.75 -11.49
C THR A 95 -11.12 11.07 -11.86
N ILE A 96 -11.56 11.83 -10.85
CA ILE A 96 -12.09 13.18 -11.06
C ILE A 96 -10.93 14.10 -11.48
N ASP A 97 -11.01 14.66 -12.68
CA ASP A 97 -10.02 15.60 -13.18
C ASP A 97 -10.18 17.00 -12.54
N ILE A 98 -9.28 17.31 -11.60
CA ILE A 98 -9.24 18.55 -10.81
C ILE A 98 -8.93 19.79 -11.68
N SER A 99 -8.46 19.61 -12.91
CA SER A 99 -8.12 20.71 -13.83
C SER A 99 -9.32 21.31 -14.56
N ARG A 100 -10.51 20.69 -14.45
CA ARG A 100 -11.75 21.21 -15.06
C ARG A 100 -12.14 22.56 -14.44
N PRO A 101 -12.60 23.55 -15.25
CA PRO A 101 -12.87 24.91 -14.77
C PRO A 101 -14.09 25.03 -13.85
N ASN A 102 -14.99 24.04 -13.84
CA ASN A 102 -16.25 24.08 -13.08
C ASN A 102 -16.17 23.43 -11.68
N ILE A 103 -14.97 23.30 -11.11
CA ILE A 103 -14.75 22.61 -9.84
C ILE A 103 -14.67 23.62 -8.69
N SER A 104 -15.48 23.41 -7.63
CA SER A 104 -15.45 24.25 -6.44
C SER A 104 -14.11 24.16 -5.71
N SER A 105 -13.70 25.27 -5.09
CA SER A 105 -12.44 25.34 -4.32
C SER A 105 -12.39 24.30 -3.19
N GLU A 106 -13.51 24.07 -2.53
CA GLU A 106 -13.64 23.06 -1.46
C GLU A 106 -13.49 21.63 -2.01
N LEU A 107 -14.05 21.32 -3.18
CA LEU A 107 -13.90 20.02 -3.81
C LEU A 107 -12.44 19.77 -4.22
N LYS A 108 -11.77 20.79 -4.77
CA LYS A 108 -10.35 20.73 -5.10
C LYS A 108 -9.48 20.46 -3.86
N LEU A 109 -9.76 21.14 -2.76
CA LEU A 109 -9.05 20.91 -1.50
C LEU A 109 -9.35 19.53 -0.91
N TYR A 110 -10.60 19.06 -1.03
CA TYR A 110 -10.98 17.73 -0.55
C TYR A 110 -10.27 16.62 -1.32
N LEU A 111 -10.23 16.68 -2.65
CA LEU A 111 -9.59 15.69 -3.52
C LEU A 111 -8.05 15.75 -3.50
N GLN A 112 -7.46 16.77 -2.89
CA GLN A 112 -6.01 16.91 -2.80
C GLN A 112 -5.40 15.77 -1.98
N HIS A 113 -4.26 15.26 -2.43
CA HIS A 113 -3.49 14.27 -1.67
C HIS A 113 -2.86 14.94 -0.46
N HIS A 114 -3.02 14.34 0.71
CA HIS A 114 -2.47 14.85 1.96
C HIS A 114 -1.46 13.87 2.54
N GLN A 115 -0.29 14.34 2.96
CA GLN A 115 0.70 13.49 3.61
C GLN A 115 0.15 12.91 4.91
N LEU A 116 0.50 11.66 5.23
CA LEU A 116 0.12 11.05 6.49
C LEU A 116 0.76 11.82 7.65
N PRO A 117 -0.02 12.20 8.69
CA PRO A 117 0.51 12.97 9.82
C PRO A 117 1.57 12.20 10.62
N LEU A 118 1.57 10.87 10.55
CA LEU A 118 2.50 9.99 11.24
C LEU A 118 3.64 9.46 10.34
N GLY A 119 3.73 9.95 9.10
CA GLY A 119 4.68 9.47 8.11
C GLY A 119 4.25 8.15 7.46
N LYS A 120 5.24 7.45 6.87
CA LYS A 120 5.03 6.23 6.08
C LYS A 120 4.51 5.08 6.94
N ASP A 121 3.41 4.46 6.53
CA ASP A 121 2.93 3.22 7.16
C ASP A 121 3.93 2.07 6.92
N SER A 122 4.32 1.34 7.98
CA SER A 122 5.29 0.25 7.89
C SER A 122 4.75 -0.98 7.17
N ARG A 123 3.42 -1.18 7.18
CA ARG A 123 2.77 -2.34 6.54
C ARG A 123 2.47 -2.10 5.06
N THR A 124 1.83 -0.99 4.74
CA THR A 124 1.41 -0.69 3.35
C THR A 124 2.40 0.16 2.58
N GLY A 125 3.34 0.83 3.27
CA GLY A 125 4.27 1.76 2.64
C GLY A 125 3.64 3.06 2.13
N ILE A 126 2.35 3.29 2.41
CA ILE A 126 1.62 4.47 1.97
C ILE A 126 2.11 5.70 2.73
N ILE A 127 2.37 6.78 2.00
CA ILE A 127 2.84 8.07 2.52
C ILE A 127 1.78 9.18 2.44
N GLU A 128 0.79 9.01 1.56
CA GLU A 128 -0.25 10.00 1.29
C GLU A 128 -1.65 9.38 1.48
N MET A 129 -2.55 10.15 2.08
CA MET A 129 -3.97 9.84 2.15
C MET A 129 -4.69 10.48 0.97
N VAL A 130 -5.56 9.69 0.35
CA VAL A 130 -6.48 10.10 -0.70
C VAL A 130 -7.89 10.25 -0.15
N ALA A 131 -8.67 11.15 -0.74
CA ALA A 131 -10.06 11.31 -0.36
C ALA A 131 -10.91 10.12 -0.79
N SER A 132 -11.83 9.72 0.08
CA SER A 132 -12.85 8.74 -0.23
C SER A 132 -13.98 9.40 -1.03
N VAL A 133 -14.01 9.17 -2.34
CA VAL A 133 -15.12 9.59 -3.20
C VAL A 133 -15.53 8.40 -4.06
N GLY A 134 -16.83 8.18 -4.19
CA GLY A 134 -17.35 7.10 -5.03
C GLY A 134 -16.88 7.23 -6.47
N HIS A 135 -16.49 6.12 -7.08
CA HIS A 135 -15.96 6.11 -8.45
C HIS A 135 -16.97 6.69 -9.47
N SER A 136 -18.25 6.36 -9.31
CA SER A 136 -19.34 6.87 -10.15
C SER A 136 -19.54 8.38 -10.08
N CYS A 137 -18.97 9.07 -9.07
CA CYS A 137 -19.03 10.52 -8.95
C CYS A 137 -18.37 11.26 -10.12
N GLU A 138 -17.45 10.62 -10.86
CA GLU A 138 -16.80 11.19 -12.04
C GLU A 138 -17.82 11.61 -13.11
N ARG A 139 -18.91 10.84 -13.27
CA ARG A 139 -19.99 11.15 -14.21
C ARG A 139 -20.89 12.30 -13.77
N SER A 140 -20.77 12.72 -12.52
CA SER A 140 -21.60 13.76 -11.90
C SER A 140 -20.77 14.87 -11.26
N THR A 141 -19.60 15.19 -11.84
CA THR A 141 -18.69 16.21 -11.29
C THR A 141 -19.33 17.58 -11.12
N ASP A 142 -20.25 17.98 -12.01
CA ASP A 142 -20.91 19.28 -11.90
C ASP A 142 -21.84 19.36 -10.68
N LEU A 143 -22.63 18.30 -10.44
CA LEU A 143 -23.48 18.20 -9.26
C LEU A 143 -22.65 18.08 -7.99
N LEU A 144 -21.52 17.37 -8.03
CA LEU A 144 -20.61 17.24 -6.91
C LEU A 144 -19.96 18.58 -6.57
N SER A 145 -19.56 19.35 -7.59
CA SER A 145 -19.03 20.70 -7.44
C SER A 145 -20.05 21.64 -6.80
N GLN A 146 -21.32 21.57 -7.26
CA GLN A 146 -22.42 22.29 -6.64
C GLN A 146 -22.64 21.88 -5.18
N TYR A 147 -22.59 20.57 -4.89
CA TYR A 147 -22.71 20.05 -3.52
C TYR A 147 -21.53 20.50 -2.65
N MET A 148 -20.35 20.72 -3.23
CA MET A 148 -19.19 21.24 -2.51
C MET A 148 -19.09 22.76 -2.58
N ASN A 149 -20.14 23.48 -3.00
CA ASN A 149 -20.17 24.93 -2.98
C ASN A 149 -20.84 25.43 -1.70
N TYR A 150 -20.08 25.43 -0.60
CA TYR A 150 -20.54 25.91 0.70
C TYR A 150 -19.51 26.82 1.36
N LYS A 151 -19.94 27.59 2.36
CA LYS A 151 -19.04 28.43 3.17
C LYS A 151 -18.43 27.62 4.31
N VAL A 152 -17.10 27.53 4.34
CA VAL A 152 -16.36 26.91 5.46
C VAL A 152 -16.66 27.64 6.76
N PHE A 153 -16.90 26.91 7.84
CA PHE A 153 -17.29 27.48 9.14
C PHE A 153 -18.54 28.37 9.08
N GLY A 154 -19.39 28.19 8.06
CA GLY A 154 -20.71 28.80 7.96
C GLY A 154 -21.81 27.79 8.28
N SER A 155 -23.07 28.21 8.10
CA SER A 155 -24.20 27.28 8.10
C SER A 155 -24.18 26.43 6.82
N CYS A 156 -24.39 25.12 6.94
CA CYS A 156 -24.53 24.26 5.78
C CYS A 156 -25.79 24.63 4.97
N PRO A 157 -25.73 24.66 3.63
CA PRO A 157 -26.92 24.81 2.81
C PRO A 157 -27.86 23.61 3.01
N ASP A 158 -29.17 23.85 2.90
CA ASP A 158 -30.22 22.84 3.01
C ASP A 158 -30.48 22.18 1.63
N ASP A 159 -29.47 21.49 1.09
CA ASP A 159 -29.47 20.89 -0.26
C ASP A 159 -29.53 19.35 -0.23
N TRP A 160 -30.44 18.83 0.59
CA TRP A 160 -30.78 17.40 0.70
C TRP A 160 -31.08 16.76 -0.67
N SER A 161 -31.83 17.44 -1.53
CA SER A 161 -32.23 16.92 -2.84
C SER A 161 -31.04 16.74 -3.79
N LEU A 162 -30.00 17.58 -3.66
CA LEU A 162 -28.76 17.47 -4.42
C LEU A 162 -27.94 16.26 -3.93
N ALA A 163 -27.83 16.09 -2.62
CA ALA A 163 -27.17 14.94 -1.99
C ALA A 163 -27.84 13.63 -2.44
N GLN A 164 -29.17 13.57 -2.39
CA GLN A 164 -29.93 12.40 -2.81
C GLN A 164 -29.74 12.10 -4.31
N LYS A 165 -29.70 13.12 -5.17
CA LYS A 165 -29.42 12.95 -6.60
C LYS A 165 -28.03 12.36 -6.87
N LEU A 166 -27.03 12.76 -6.09
CA LEU A 166 -25.67 12.20 -6.18
C LEU A 166 -25.65 10.73 -5.73
N ILE A 167 -26.30 10.41 -4.61
CA ILE A 167 -26.41 9.03 -4.10
C ILE A 167 -27.13 8.14 -5.13
N LEU A 168 -28.22 8.60 -5.73
CA LEU A 168 -28.94 7.87 -6.78
C LEU A 168 -28.10 7.64 -8.04
N ARG A 169 -27.06 8.44 -8.27
CA ARG A 169 -26.06 8.25 -9.34
C ARG A 169 -24.88 7.37 -8.92
N GLY A 170 -24.93 6.77 -7.73
CA GLY A 170 -23.88 5.91 -7.18
C GLY A 170 -22.67 6.69 -6.65
N CYS A 171 -22.81 8.00 -6.40
CA CYS A 171 -21.75 8.84 -5.84
C CYS A 171 -21.70 8.67 -4.31
N GLU A 172 -21.31 7.48 -3.86
CA GLU A 172 -21.14 7.14 -2.44
C GLU A 172 -19.72 6.58 -2.22
N PRO A 173 -18.99 7.01 -1.17
CA PRO A 173 -19.37 8.00 -0.16
C PRO A 173 -19.33 9.45 -0.66
N LEU A 174 -20.20 10.30 -0.09
CA LEU A 174 -20.20 11.75 -0.33
C LEU A 174 -19.12 12.45 0.50
N PRO A 175 -18.48 13.50 -0.03
CA PRO A 175 -17.52 14.30 0.73
C PRO A 175 -18.14 14.91 1.98
N ARG A 176 -17.42 14.78 3.11
CA ARG A 176 -17.80 15.44 4.36
C ARG A 176 -17.54 16.94 4.25
N ARG A 177 -18.57 17.75 4.50
CA ARG A 177 -18.46 19.21 4.48
C ARG A 177 -17.92 19.77 5.80
N ARG A 178 -17.19 20.87 5.71
CA ARG A 178 -16.63 21.64 6.84
C ARG A 178 -17.52 22.83 7.22
N CYS A 179 -18.83 22.64 7.21
CA CYS A 179 -19.82 23.64 7.64
C CYS A 179 -20.52 23.16 8.92
N PHE A 180 -21.13 24.09 9.65
CA PHE A 180 -21.93 23.78 10.83
C PHE A 180 -23.29 23.24 10.38
N ALA A 181 -23.57 21.99 10.75
CA ALA A 181 -24.90 21.43 10.60
C ALA A 181 -25.90 22.32 11.33
N LYS A 182 -27.07 22.54 10.73
CA LYS A 182 -28.16 23.25 11.39
C LYS A 182 -28.51 22.43 12.64
N GLY A 183 -28.17 22.95 13.82
CA GLY A 183 -28.62 22.35 15.07
C GLY A 183 -30.14 22.32 15.02
N GLY A 184 -30.74 21.13 15.08
CA GLY A 184 -32.18 20.97 14.96
C GLY A 184 -32.86 21.98 15.86
N SER A 185 -33.56 22.95 15.26
CA SER A 185 -34.51 23.76 16.02
C SER A 185 -35.46 22.75 16.63
N LYS A 186 -35.37 22.53 17.94
CA LYS A 186 -36.51 21.98 18.69
C LYS A 186 -37.67 22.89 18.31
N LEU A 187 -38.59 22.39 17.48
CA LEU A 187 -39.91 22.97 17.36
C LEU A 187 -40.53 22.85 18.75
N GLY A 188 -40.33 23.89 19.57
CA GLY A 188 -41.30 24.28 20.57
C GLY A 188 -42.33 25.17 19.88
N GLY A 189 -43.61 24.89 20.13
CA GLY A 189 -44.79 25.51 19.52
C GLY A 189 -45.61 24.41 18.83
N ASP A 190 -46.76 23.96 19.34
CA ASP A 190 -47.70 24.57 20.30
C ASP A 190 -48.30 23.53 21.27
#